data_AF-A0A6J8C891-F1
#
_entry.id   AF-A0A6J8C891-F1
#
_cell.length_a   1.000
_cell.length_b   1.000
_cell.length_c   1.000
_cell.angle_alpha   90.00
_cell.angle_beta   90.00
_cell.angle_gamma   90.00
#
_symmetry.space_group_name_H-M   'P 1'
#
loop_
_entity.id
_entity.type
_entity.pdbx_description
1 polymer ?
#
loop_
_entity_poly.entity_id
_entity_poly.type
_entity_poly.pdbx_seq_one_letter_code
_entity_poly.pdbx_strand_id
1 'polypeptide(L)'
;MLAASRIQRWAIQLSGYQYDVKCKSSSENANADGLSRLPLKETLCESPFNIFWEEVEIRNVQALNELPVSAINIKRETEKDSTLVKVKHATLYGWPKYTDISNELKPYFRVKDELSMEEGCLLRGIRVIIPERYRADVLNELHVNHPGIVRMKSLARMHVWWPNLDTDIEITVRNCTACQNTQSAPPAATANPWIWPSKTLATCTYRLLRTIPERNVFNCSGRTLKMD
;
A
#
# COMPACT_ATOMS: atom_id res chain seq x y z
N MET A 1 -0.16 -13.12 15.19
CA MET A 1 0.07 -14.56 14.95
C MET A 1 1.02 -14.81 13.75
N LEU A 2 2.07 -13.99 13.55
CA LEU A 2 3.00 -14.14 12.39
C LEU A 2 4.08 -15.22 12.59
N ALA A 3 4.33 -15.64 13.84
CA ALA A 3 5.29 -16.69 14.14
C ALA A 3 4.82 -18.09 13.68
N ALA A 4 3.50 -18.32 13.63
CA ALA A 4 2.93 -19.63 13.32
C ALA A 4 3.13 -20.03 11.85
N SER A 5 2.97 -19.11 10.90
CA SER A 5 3.10 -19.43 9.47
C SER A 5 4.54 -19.79 9.07
N ARG A 6 5.53 -19.11 9.66
CA ARG A 6 6.95 -19.43 9.45
C ARG A 6 7.27 -20.84 9.93
N ILE A 7 6.84 -21.19 11.15
CA ILE A 7 7.08 -22.52 11.73
C ILE A 7 6.40 -23.61 10.90
N GLN A 8 5.18 -23.37 10.40
CA GLN A 8 4.47 -24.31 9.54
C GLN A 8 5.20 -24.60 8.22
N ARG A 9 5.77 -23.58 7.57
CA ARG A 9 6.53 -23.76 6.32
C ARG A 9 7.78 -24.62 6.56
N TRP A 10 8.52 -24.35 7.63
CA TRP A 10 9.67 -25.19 8.01
C TRP A 10 9.24 -26.61 8.35
N ALA A 11 8.11 -26.81 9.03
CA ALA A 11 7.59 -28.14 9.32
C ALA A 11 7.30 -28.97 8.05
N ILE A 12 6.70 -28.34 7.02
CA ILE A 12 6.45 -28.99 5.72
C ILE A 12 7.75 -29.31 4.99
N GLN A 13 8.74 -28.42 5.01
CA GLN A 13 10.05 -28.70 4.39
C GLN A 13 10.78 -29.83 5.11
N LEU A 14 10.73 -29.86 6.44
CA LEU A 14 11.41 -30.87 7.24
C LEU A 14 10.70 -32.22 7.22
N SER A 15 9.39 -32.29 6.92
CA SER A 15 8.66 -33.56 6.86
C SER A 15 9.14 -34.50 5.75
N GLY A 16 9.86 -33.99 4.75
CA GLY A 16 10.47 -34.80 3.69
C GLY A 16 11.76 -35.52 4.11
N TYR A 17 12.26 -35.27 5.32
CA TYR A 17 13.52 -35.81 5.82
C TYR A 17 13.32 -36.61 7.11
N GLN A 18 14.15 -37.62 7.31
CA GLN A 18 14.27 -38.30 8.59
C GLN A 18 15.44 -37.69 9.35
N TYR A 19 15.16 -37.02 10.47
CA TYR A 19 16.16 -36.27 11.24
C TYR A 19 16.06 -36.58 12.73
N ASP A 20 17.17 -36.36 13.44
CA ASP A 20 17.27 -36.46 14.89
C ASP A 20 17.55 -35.07 15.47
N VAL A 21 16.68 -34.60 16.37
CA VAL A 21 16.77 -33.25 16.94
C VAL A 21 17.64 -33.31 18.19
N LYS A 22 18.84 -32.71 18.12
CA LYS A 22 19.75 -32.60 19.26
C LYS A 22 19.80 -31.17 19.78
N CYS A 23 19.56 -31.00 21.08
CA CYS A 23 19.79 -29.73 21.75
C CYS A 23 21.30 -29.52 21.93
N LYS A 24 21.82 -28.39 21.47
CA LYS A 24 23.23 -27.99 21.65
C LYS A 24 23.31 -26.74 22.51
N SER A 25 24.37 -26.65 23.31
CA SER A 25 24.64 -25.45 24.10
C SER A 25 24.89 -24.24 23.18
N SER A 26 24.57 -23.03 23.64
CA SER A 26 24.72 -21.80 22.82
C SER A 26 26.16 -21.59 22.34
N SER A 27 27.16 -21.99 23.14
CA SER A 27 28.58 -21.95 22.76
C SER A 27 28.94 -22.87 21.60
N GLU A 28 28.26 -24.02 21.47
CA GLU A 28 28.52 -25.02 20.42
C GLU A 28 27.63 -24.80 19.17
N ASN A 29 26.69 -23.86 19.24
CA ASN A 29 25.81 -23.47 18.14
C ASN A 29 26.25 -22.15 17.46
N ALA A 30 27.55 -21.82 17.54
CA ALA A 30 28.10 -20.57 17.04
C ALA A 30 27.98 -20.41 15.51
N ASN A 31 27.96 -21.53 14.77
CA ASN A 31 27.82 -21.54 13.31
C ASN A 31 26.44 -21.07 12.83
N ALA A 32 25.38 -21.31 13.59
CA ALA A 32 24.03 -20.84 13.27
C ALA A 32 23.90 -19.31 13.43
N ASP A 33 24.58 -18.74 14.43
CA ASP A 33 24.58 -17.29 14.68
C ASP A 33 25.43 -16.53 13.65
N GLY A 34 26.54 -17.14 13.18
CA GLY A 34 27.45 -16.55 12.20
C GLY A 34 26.81 -16.24 10.84
N LEU A 35 25.97 -17.13 10.29
CA LEU A 35 25.34 -16.94 8.98
C LEU A 35 24.26 -15.84 8.98
N SER A 36 23.65 -15.54 10.12
CA SER A 36 22.67 -14.45 10.22
C SER A 36 23.30 -13.07 10.37
N ARG A 37 24.59 -13.02 10.73
CA ARG A 37 25.33 -11.79 11.09
C ARG A 37 26.52 -11.49 10.19
N LEU A 38 26.78 -12.30 9.17
CA LEU A 38 27.83 -12.07 8.19
C LEU A 38 27.34 -11.06 7.14
N PRO A 39 27.81 -9.79 7.16
CA PRO A 39 27.54 -8.87 6.07
C PRO A 39 28.23 -9.42 4.80
N LEU A 40 27.44 -9.83 3.82
CA LEU A 40 27.96 -10.15 2.49
C LEU A 40 28.49 -8.85 1.87
N LYS A 41 29.69 -8.91 1.29
CA LYS A 41 30.15 -7.84 0.39
C LYS A 41 29.23 -7.88 -0.82
N GLU A 42 28.48 -6.81 -1.05
CA GLU A 42 27.51 -6.69 -2.13
C GLU A 42 28.15 -7.07 -3.47
N THR A 43 27.78 -8.23 -4.01
CA THR A 43 27.96 -8.51 -5.43
C THR A 43 26.65 -8.11 -6.10
N LEU A 44 26.60 -6.86 -6.59
CA LEU A 44 25.59 -6.42 -7.54
C LEU A 44 25.76 -7.27 -8.81
N CYS A 45 24.96 -8.31 -8.97
CA CYS A 45 24.84 -9.03 -10.24
C CYS A 45 23.49 -8.67 -10.85
N GLU A 46 23.59 -8.01 -11.99
CA GLU A 46 22.54 -7.39 -12.78
C GLU A 46 21.65 -8.45 -13.43
N SER A 47 20.35 -8.44 -13.08
CA SER A 47 19.28 -8.85 -13.99
C SER A 47 17.99 -8.13 -13.59
N PRO A 48 17.39 -7.31 -14.48
CA PRO A 48 16.24 -6.46 -14.14
C PRO A 48 14.97 -7.23 -13.72
N PHE A 49 14.93 -8.54 -13.90
CA PHE A 49 13.70 -9.34 -13.75
C PHE A 49 13.66 -10.28 -12.54
N ASN A 50 14.75 -10.43 -11.77
CA ASN A 50 14.82 -11.42 -10.67
C ASN A 50 14.46 -10.89 -9.27
N ILE A 51 14.06 -9.62 -9.12
CA ILE A 51 13.68 -9.05 -7.81
C ILE A 51 12.20 -9.37 -7.45
N PHE A 52 11.49 -10.10 -8.31
CA PHE A 52 10.04 -10.24 -8.17
C PHE A 52 9.55 -11.22 -7.08
N TRP A 53 10.38 -12.02 -6.40
CA TRP A 53 9.85 -13.13 -5.58
C TRP A 53 10.60 -13.53 -4.29
N GLU A 54 11.45 -12.69 -3.67
CA GLU A 54 12.17 -13.18 -2.46
C GLU A 54 11.28 -13.29 -1.20
N GLU A 55 10.02 -12.84 -1.25
CA GLU A 55 9.03 -13.14 -0.20
C GLU A 55 7.66 -13.61 -0.72
N VAL A 56 7.54 -13.93 -2.01
CA VAL A 56 6.33 -14.56 -2.53
C VAL A 56 6.73 -15.89 -3.14
N GLU A 57 6.29 -16.96 -2.48
CA GLU A 57 6.50 -18.35 -2.86
C GLU A 57 6.30 -18.55 -4.37
N ILE A 58 7.20 -19.36 -4.95
CA ILE A 58 7.16 -19.96 -6.29
C ILE A 58 5.71 -20.03 -6.79
N ARG A 59 5.29 -19.02 -7.57
CA ARG A 59 4.00 -19.05 -8.24
C ARG A 59 4.24 -19.69 -9.60
N ASN A 60 3.61 -20.84 -9.78
CA ASN A 60 3.53 -21.65 -10.99
C ASN A 60 3.70 -20.84 -12.28
N VAL A 61 4.46 -21.37 -13.25
CA VAL A 61 4.58 -20.79 -14.60
C VAL A 61 3.20 -20.54 -15.25
N GLN A 62 2.17 -21.28 -14.85
CA GLN A 62 0.77 -21.05 -15.25
C GLN A 62 0.17 -19.75 -14.70
N ALA A 63 0.57 -19.32 -13.49
CA ALA A 63 0.12 -18.07 -12.88
C ALA A 63 0.72 -16.82 -13.56
N LEU A 64 1.82 -16.95 -14.31
CA LEU A 64 2.38 -15.85 -15.10
C LEU A 64 1.46 -15.45 -16.25
N ASN A 65 0.70 -16.40 -16.81
CA ASN A 65 -0.34 -16.14 -17.81
C ASN A 65 -1.60 -15.52 -17.20
N GLU A 66 -1.74 -15.56 -15.87
CA GLU A 66 -2.86 -14.98 -15.11
C GLU A 66 -2.51 -13.60 -14.52
N LEU A 67 -1.30 -13.08 -14.76
CA LEU A 67 -0.98 -11.72 -14.36
C LEU A 67 -1.90 -10.75 -15.13
N PRO A 68 -2.65 -9.89 -14.43
CA PRO A 68 -3.65 -9.02 -15.06
C PRO A 68 -3.01 -8.05 -16.07
N VAL A 69 -1.72 -7.78 -15.90
CA VAL A 69 -0.96 -6.82 -16.71
C VAL A 69 0.33 -7.47 -17.24
N SER A 70 0.30 -7.91 -18.51
CA SER A 70 1.48 -8.37 -19.25
C SER A 70 2.17 -7.21 -19.98
N ALA A 71 3.50 -7.29 -20.18
CA ALA A 71 4.26 -6.29 -20.93
C ALA A 71 3.70 -6.05 -22.35
N ILE A 72 3.19 -7.10 -23.00
CA ILE A 72 2.55 -7.01 -24.32
C ILE A 72 1.30 -6.12 -24.26
N ASN A 73 0.51 -6.30 -23.20
CA ASN A 73 -0.71 -5.53 -22.97
C ASN A 73 -0.38 -4.06 -22.65
N ILE A 74 0.62 -3.81 -21.81
CA ILE A 74 1.09 -2.45 -21.49
C ILE A 74 1.55 -1.74 -22.76
N LYS A 75 2.38 -2.39 -23.59
CA LYS A 75 2.85 -1.84 -24.86
C LYS A 75 1.69 -1.42 -25.76
N ARG A 76 0.72 -2.32 -25.96
CA ARG A 76 -0.46 -2.06 -26.79
C ARG A 76 -1.30 -0.90 -26.27
N GLU A 77 -1.52 -0.79 -24.96
CA GLU A 77 -2.29 0.31 -24.39
C GLU A 77 -1.49 1.62 -24.34
N THR A 78 -0.16 1.55 -24.21
CA THR A 78 0.73 2.72 -24.30
C THR A 78 0.64 3.37 -25.69
N GLU A 79 0.43 2.58 -26.74
CA GLU A 79 0.24 3.08 -28.11
C GLU A 79 -1.14 3.72 -28.34
N LYS A 80 -2.13 3.39 -27.50
CA LYS A 80 -3.47 3.99 -27.56
C LYS A 80 -3.58 5.25 -26.72
N ASP A 81 -2.83 5.33 -25.62
CA ASP A 81 -2.86 6.48 -24.70
C ASP A 81 -2.20 7.71 -25.33
N SER A 82 -3.02 8.72 -25.64
CA SER A 82 -2.57 9.95 -26.29
C SER A 82 -1.49 10.72 -25.52
N THR A 83 -1.43 10.58 -24.20
CA THR A 83 -0.43 11.25 -23.37
C THR A 83 0.89 10.49 -23.43
N LEU A 84 0.86 9.17 -23.23
CA LEU A 84 2.04 8.33 -23.24
C LEU A 84 2.68 8.22 -24.62
N VAL A 85 1.90 8.27 -25.71
CA VAL A 85 2.45 8.36 -27.07
C VAL A 85 3.30 9.62 -27.25
N LYS A 86 2.85 10.77 -26.74
CA LYS A 86 3.62 12.02 -26.79
C LYS A 86 4.88 11.94 -25.91
N VAL A 87 4.77 11.35 -24.72
CA VAL A 87 5.92 11.09 -23.84
C VAL A 87 6.93 10.19 -24.55
N LYS A 88 6.48 9.09 -25.16
CA LYS A 88 7.29 8.15 -25.92
C LYS A 88 8.06 8.85 -27.04
N HIS A 89 7.39 9.70 -27.80
CA HIS A 89 8.02 10.49 -28.86
C HIS A 89 9.04 11.49 -28.29
N ALA A 90 8.69 12.22 -27.22
CA ALA A 90 9.60 13.19 -26.59
C ALA A 90 10.84 12.53 -25.97
N THR A 91 10.71 11.32 -25.43
CA THR A 91 11.85 10.55 -24.89
C THR A 91 12.80 10.09 -26.00
N LEU A 92 12.30 9.77 -27.20
CA LEU A 92 13.14 9.35 -28.33
C LEU A 92 13.78 10.51 -29.10
N TYR A 93 13.00 11.55 -29.39
CA TYR A 93 13.41 12.64 -30.29
C TYR A 93 13.81 13.92 -29.55
N GLY A 94 13.70 13.93 -28.23
CA GLY A 94 14.02 15.06 -27.37
C GLY A 94 12.78 15.82 -26.87
N TRP A 95 12.92 16.39 -25.67
CA TRP A 95 11.86 17.15 -25.02
C TRP A 95 11.89 18.63 -25.41
N PRO A 96 10.73 19.24 -25.72
CA PRO A 96 10.64 20.68 -25.98
C PRO A 96 10.85 21.50 -24.70
N LYS A 97 10.90 22.83 -24.82
CA LYS A 97 11.06 23.73 -23.66
C LYS A 97 9.82 23.67 -22.75
N TYR A 98 10.02 23.89 -21.45
CA TYR A 98 8.95 23.79 -20.44
C TYR A 98 7.74 24.70 -20.72
N THR A 99 7.95 25.85 -21.36
CA THR A 99 6.89 26.82 -21.72
C THR A 99 5.93 26.28 -22.77
N ASP A 100 6.40 25.39 -23.64
CA ASP A 100 5.67 24.93 -24.82
C ASP A 100 4.97 23.57 -24.56
N ILE A 101 5.08 23.05 -23.34
CA ILE A 101 4.59 21.73 -22.94
C ILE A 101 3.19 21.82 -22.35
N SER A 102 2.28 20.99 -22.88
CA SER A 102 0.92 20.82 -22.36
C SER A 102 0.92 20.41 -20.89
N ASN A 103 -0.08 20.85 -20.12
CA ASN A 103 -0.16 20.59 -18.67
C ASN A 103 -0.08 19.09 -18.31
N GLU A 104 -0.64 18.22 -19.13
CA GLU A 104 -0.62 16.75 -18.96
C GLU A 104 0.79 16.13 -19.02
N LEU A 105 1.69 16.76 -19.77
CA LEU A 105 3.05 16.28 -19.99
C LEU A 105 4.04 16.86 -18.96
N LYS A 106 3.65 17.90 -18.21
CA LYS A 106 4.51 18.52 -17.18
C LYS A 106 5.00 17.54 -16.11
N PRO A 107 4.17 16.61 -15.58
CA PRO A 107 4.65 15.61 -14.63
C PRO A 107 5.75 14.73 -15.20
N TYR A 108 5.64 14.35 -16.46
CA TYR A 108 6.63 13.53 -17.16
C TYR A 108 7.89 14.33 -17.51
N PHE A 109 7.75 15.61 -17.88
CA PHE A 109 8.90 16.49 -18.14
C PHE A 109 9.81 16.66 -16.91
N ARG A 110 9.23 16.70 -15.70
CA ARG A 110 10.02 16.81 -14.46
C ARG A 110 10.92 15.61 -14.19
N VAL A 111 10.55 14.45 -14.71
CA VAL A 111 11.30 13.19 -14.55
C VAL A 111 11.97 12.75 -15.84
N LYS A 112 12.03 13.62 -16.86
CA LYS A 112 12.46 13.28 -18.22
C LYS A 112 13.82 12.61 -18.31
N ASP A 113 14.75 12.99 -17.42
CA ASP A 113 16.12 12.49 -17.42
C ASP A 113 16.21 11.06 -16.88
N GLU A 114 15.18 10.60 -16.17
CA GLU A 114 15.05 9.23 -15.64
C GLU A 114 14.21 8.33 -16.58
N LEU A 115 13.66 8.88 -17.66
CA LEU A 115 12.79 8.13 -18.57
C LEU A 115 13.61 7.36 -19.60
N SER A 116 13.30 6.08 -19.73
CA SER A 116 13.87 5.18 -20.74
C SER A 116 12.77 4.38 -21.44
N MET A 117 13.13 3.75 -22.57
CA MET A 117 12.24 2.88 -23.32
C MET A 117 12.88 1.52 -23.48
N GLU A 118 12.13 0.47 -23.16
CA GLU A 118 12.58 -0.91 -23.28
C GLU A 118 11.44 -1.75 -23.87
N GLU A 119 11.71 -2.50 -24.94
CA GLU A 119 10.75 -3.35 -25.66
C GLU A 119 9.43 -2.66 -26.13
N GLY A 120 9.40 -1.33 -26.12
CA GLY A 120 8.24 -0.50 -26.45
C GLY A 120 7.40 -0.08 -25.24
N CYS A 121 7.81 -0.44 -24.03
CA CYS A 121 7.30 0.05 -22.76
C CYS A 121 8.10 1.26 -22.27
N LEU A 122 7.42 2.21 -21.63
CA LEU A 122 8.07 3.34 -20.97
C LEU A 122 8.44 2.98 -19.55
N LEU A 123 9.68 3.30 -19.17
CA LEU A 123 10.23 3.07 -17.85
C LEU A 123 10.71 4.37 -17.22
N ARG A 124 10.73 4.40 -15.89
CA ARG A 124 11.38 5.43 -15.08
C ARG A 124 12.41 4.73 -14.18
N GLY A 125 13.69 4.77 -14.56
CA GLY A 125 14.69 3.88 -13.99
C GLY A 125 14.29 2.42 -14.18
N ILE A 126 14.02 1.70 -13.09
CA ILE A 126 13.56 0.30 -13.10
C ILE A 126 12.03 0.14 -13.07
N ARG A 127 11.27 1.23 -12.96
CA ARG A 127 9.83 1.19 -12.71
C ARG A 127 9.05 1.30 -14.01
N VAL A 128 8.00 0.51 -14.16
CA VAL A 128 7.16 0.53 -15.37
C VAL A 128 6.14 1.67 -15.29
N ILE A 129 6.02 2.45 -16.36
CA ILE A 129 4.99 3.47 -16.48
C ILE A 129 3.68 2.83 -16.93
N ILE A 130 2.64 2.95 -16.10
CA ILE A 130 1.36 2.27 -16.33
C ILE A 130 0.37 3.20 -17.07
N PRO A 131 -0.16 2.76 -18.23
CA PRO A 131 -1.24 3.45 -18.95
C PRO A 131 -2.49 3.61 -18.10
N GLU A 132 -3.26 4.67 -18.35
CA GLU A 132 -4.46 4.99 -17.54
C GLU A 132 -5.42 3.81 -17.39
N ARG A 133 -5.61 3.03 -18.45
CA ARG A 133 -6.48 1.85 -18.47
C ARG A 133 -6.15 0.82 -17.39
N TYR A 134 -4.87 0.59 -17.10
CA TYR A 134 -4.41 -0.46 -16.18
C TYR A 134 -4.17 0.05 -14.76
N ARG A 135 -4.26 1.37 -14.51
CA ARG A 135 -4.02 1.92 -13.16
C ARG A 135 -4.98 1.34 -12.12
N ALA A 136 -6.26 1.18 -12.48
CA ALA A 136 -7.26 0.58 -11.58
C ALA A 136 -6.94 -0.88 -11.25
N ASP A 137 -6.55 -1.67 -12.26
CA ASP A 137 -6.21 -3.09 -12.09
C ASP A 137 -4.97 -3.27 -11.19
N VAL A 138 -3.94 -2.47 -11.42
CA VAL A 138 -2.72 -2.46 -10.59
C VAL A 138 -3.04 -2.03 -9.15
N LEU A 139 -3.89 -1.02 -8.96
CA LEU A 139 -4.31 -0.60 -7.61
C LEU A 139 -5.08 -1.70 -6.88
N ASN A 140 -5.96 -2.41 -7.59
CA ASN A 140 -6.69 -3.56 -7.04
C ASN A 140 -5.74 -4.68 -6.63
N GLU A 141 -4.74 -4.99 -7.48
CA GLU A 141 -3.72 -6.01 -7.20
C GLU A 141 -2.89 -5.65 -5.96
N LEU A 142 -2.42 -4.39 -5.89
CA LEU A 142 -1.72 -3.86 -4.71
C LEU A 142 -2.60 -3.89 -3.45
N HIS A 143 -3.93 -3.93 -3.59
CA HIS A 143 -4.89 -3.87 -2.50
C HIS A 143 -5.49 -5.23 -2.08
N VAL A 144 -5.22 -6.34 -2.78
CA VAL A 144 -5.87 -7.66 -2.58
C VAL A 144 -5.89 -8.11 -1.11
N ASN A 145 -4.77 -7.95 -0.39
CA ASN A 145 -4.65 -8.37 1.01
C ASN A 145 -4.89 -7.22 2.00
N HIS A 146 -5.55 -6.15 1.58
CA HIS A 146 -5.76 -4.92 2.35
C HIS A 146 -4.50 -4.41 3.08
N PRO A 147 -3.33 -4.34 2.39
CA PRO A 147 -2.14 -3.82 3.03
C PRO A 147 -2.36 -2.36 3.41
N GLY A 148 -1.86 -1.96 4.59
CA GLY A 148 -1.90 -0.57 4.99
C GLY A 148 -1.20 0.35 3.97
N ILE A 149 -1.59 1.62 3.96
CA ILE A 149 -1.12 2.65 3.02
C ILE A 149 0.40 2.68 2.84
N VAL A 150 1.16 2.55 3.93
CA VAL A 150 2.63 2.59 3.89
C VAL A 150 3.20 1.42 3.10
N ARG A 151 2.69 0.20 3.34
CA ARG A 151 3.13 -1.00 2.62
C ARG A 151 2.75 -0.92 1.14
N MET A 152 1.55 -0.45 0.85
CA MET A 152 1.06 -0.28 -0.52
C MET A 152 1.92 0.73 -1.31
N LYS A 153 2.26 1.88 -0.71
CA LYS A 153 3.20 2.86 -1.30
C LYS A 153 4.60 2.26 -1.50
N SER A 154 5.09 1.49 -0.54
CA SER A 154 6.40 0.84 -0.66
C SER A 154 6.45 -0.12 -1.85
N LEU A 155 5.44 -0.99 -1.99
CA LEU A 155 5.34 -1.92 -3.12
C LEU A 155 5.24 -1.18 -4.45
N ALA A 156 4.36 -0.18 -4.53
CA ALA A 156 4.17 0.57 -5.75
C ALA A 156 5.46 1.27 -6.21
N ARG A 157 6.18 1.92 -5.29
CA ARG A 157 7.45 2.60 -5.56
C ARG A 157 8.58 1.67 -5.99
N MET A 158 8.47 0.36 -5.83
CA MET A 158 9.48 -0.57 -6.33
C MET A 158 9.24 -0.92 -7.81
N HIS A 159 7.98 -1.05 -8.23
CA HIS A 159 7.65 -1.68 -9.51
C HIS A 159 6.98 -0.75 -10.53
N VAL A 160 6.15 0.20 -10.08
CA VAL A 160 5.27 0.96 -10.97
C VAL A 160 5.35 2.46 -10.72
N TRP A 161 5.04 3.24 -11.76
CA TRP A 161 4.98 4.68 -11.63
C TRP A 161 3.94 5.30 -12.57
N TRP A 162 3.24 6.32 -12.08
CA TRP A 162 2.47 7.27 -12.88
C TRP A 162 2.28 8.56 -12.08
N PRO A 163 1.86 9.68 -12.72
CA PRO A 163 1.60 10.92 -12.00
C PRO A 163 0.51 10.73 -10.94
N ASN A 164 0.77 11.20 -9.71
CA ASN A 164 -0.16 11.10 -8.58
C ASN A 164 -0.44 9.68 -8.04
N LEU A 165 0.43 8.70 -8.31
CA LEU A 165 0.37 7.34 -7.74
C LEU A 165 0.08 7.30 -6.23
N ASP A 166 0.82 8.09 -5.44
CA ASP A 166 0.65 8.10 -3.98
C ASP A 166 -0.76 8.59 -3.56
N THR A 167 -1.34 9.52 -4.32
CA THR A 167 -2.69 10.06 -4.09
C THR A 167 -3.74 9.00 -4.45
N ASP A 168 -3.56 8.28 -5.55
CA ASP A 168 -4.48 7.23 -5.96
C ASP A 168 -4.49 6.09 -4.93
N ILE A 169 -3.33 5.71 -4.40
CA ILE A 169 -3.21 4.74 -3.30
C ILE A 169 -3.96 5.21 -2.05
N GLU A 170 -3.82 6.49 -1.68
CA GLU A 170 -4.54 7.09 -0.55
C GLU A 170 -6.05 7.01 -0.72
N ILE A 171 -6.55 7.32 -1.92
CA ILE A 171 -7.98 7.26 -2.25
C ILE A 171 -8.48 5.82 -2.17
N THR A 172 -7.75 4.85 -2.73
CA THR A 172 -8.12 3.42 -2.69
C THR A 172 -8.24 2.91 -1.26
N VAL A 173 -7.26 3.19 -0.40
CA VAL A 173 -7.29 2.76 1.01
C VAL A 173 -8.37 3.49 1.81
N ARG A 174 -8.59 4.79 1.53
CA ARG A 174 -9.63 5.60 2.18
C ARG A 174 -11.04 5.10 1.84
N ASN A 175 -11.27 4.69 0.59
CA ASN A 175 -12.56 4.21 0.12
C ASN A 175 -12.84 2.74 0.49
N CYS A 176 -11.84 2.01 0.99
CA CYS A 176 -12.01 0.61 1.37
C CYS A 176 -12.58 0.45 2.78
N THR A 177 -13.80 -0.08 2.89
CA THR A 177 -14.48 -0.32 4.17
C THR A 177 -13.72 -1.25 5.10
N ALA A 178 -13.12 -2.33 4.58
CA ALA A 178 -12.32 -3.28 5.37
C ALA A 178 -11.07 -2.61 5.99
N CYS A 179 -10.40 -1.74 5.24
CA CYS A 179 -9.27 -0.97 5.76
C CYS A 179 -9.70 0.05 6.80
N GLN A 180 -10.81 0.76 6.59
CA GLN A 180 -11.32 1.74 7.56
C GLN A 180 -11.72 1.09 8.89
N ASN A 181 -12.32 -0.11 8.85
CA ASN A 181 -12.74 -0.82 10.05
C ASN A 181 -11.58 -1.39 10.89
N THR A 182 -10.43 -1.61 10.27
CA THR A 182 -9.24 -2.18 10.93
C THR A 182 -8.22 -1.11 11.36
N GLN A 183 -8.44 0.15 10.99
CA GLN A 183 -7.55 1.24 11.33
C GLN A 183 -7.60 1.55 12.82
N SER A 184 -6.41 1.75 13.42
CA SER A 184 -6.31 2.21 14.81
C SER A 184 -7.02 3.55 14.99
N ALA A 185 -7.78 3.69 16.07
CA ALA A 185 -8.40 4.95 16.43
C ALA A 185 -7.32 6.05 16.54
N PRO A 186 -7.61 7.29 16.09
CA PRO A 186 -6.72 8.41 16.32
C PRO A 186 -6.50 8.59 17.83
N PRO A 187 -5.35 9.15 18.25
CA PRO A 187 -5.10 9.43 19.65
C PRO A 187 -6.26 10.25 20.22
N ALA A 188 -6.71 9.86 21.42
CA ALA A 188 -7.79 10.57 22.09
C ALA A 188 -7.41 12.06 22.18
N ALA A 189 -8.34 12.93 21.74
CA ALA A 189 -8.14 14.36 21.85
C ALA A 189 -7.86 14.70 23.32
N THR A 190 -6.88 15.57 23.57
CA THR A 190 -6.62 16.06 24.93
C THR A 190 -7.92 16.65 25.46
N ALA A 191 -8.39 16.13 26.59
CA ALA A 191 -9.60 16.65 27.23
C ALA A 191 -9.37 18.13 27.51
N ASN A 192 -10.10 19.01 26.82
CA ASN A 192 -10.07 20.43 27.12
C ASN A 192 -10.78 20.60 28.46
N PRO A 193 -10.09 21.00 29.54
CA PRO A 193 -10.73 21.18 30.83
C PRO A 193 -11.80 22.25 30.68
N TRP A 194 -13.03 21.89 31.02
CA TRP A 194 -14.13 22.83 31.09
C TRP A 194 -13.75 23.95 32.08
N ILE A 195 -13.62 25.18 31.57
CA ILE A 195 -13.27 26.33 32.40
C ILE A 195 -14.51 26.68 33.22
N TRP A 196 -14.49 26.37 34.52
CA TRP A 196 -15.53 26.85 35.43
C TRP A 196 -15.44 28.38 35.55
N PRO A 197 -16.56 29.11 35.35
CA PRO A 197 -16.56 30.56 35.54
C PRO A 197 -16.30 30.89 37.01
N SER A 198 -15.25 31.67 37.28
CA SER A 198 -14.83 32.08 38.63
C SER A 198 -15.63 33.26 39.19
N LYS A 199 -16.55 33.83 38.40
CA LYS A 199 -17.48 34.88 38.82
C LYS A 199 -18.89 34.43 38.49
N THR A 200 -19.84 34.71 39.40
CA THR A 200 -21.26 34.54 39.14
C THR A 200 -21.63 35.33 37.89
N LEU A 201 -21.97 34.62 36.81
CA LEU A 201 -22.52 35.25 35.62
C LEU A 201 -23.87 35.85 36.02
N ALA A 202 -23.95 37.19 36.05
CA ALA A 202 -25.19 37.91 36.39
C ALA A 202 -26.33 37.67 35.39
N THR A 203 -26.10 36.89 34.33
CA THR A 203 -27.14 36.48 33.39
C THR A 203 -26.85 35.07 32.87
N CYS A 204 -27.52 34.08 33.46
CA CYS A 204 -27.56 32.73 32.92
C CYS A 204 -28.60 32.69 31.79
N THR A 205 -28.20 32.92 30.54
CA THR A 205 -29.09 32.67 29.41
C THR A 205 -29.14 31.17 29.16
N TYR A 206 -30.16 30.51 29.70
CA TYR A 206 -30.53 29.16 29.34
C TYR A 206 -30.90 29.15 27.85
N ARG A 207 -30.02 28.65 26.99
CA ARG A 207 -30.41 28.30 25.63
C ARG A 207 -31.14 26.97 25.74
N LEU A 208 -32.47 27.02 25.85
CA LEU A 208 -33.32 25.84 25.73
C LEU A 208 -32.90 25.09 24.46
N LEU A 209 -32.33 23.91 24.63
CA LEU A 209 -32.13 22.98 23.53
C LEU A 209 -33.53 22.66 23.03
N ARG A 210 -33.88 23.18 21.85
CA ARG A 210 -35.08 22.76 21.16
C ARG A 210 -34.99 21.24 21.00
N THR A 211 -36.01 20.57 21.51
CA THR A 211 -36.28 19.14 21.40
C THR A 211 -35.96 18.64 19.99
N ILE A 212 -35.04 17.67 19.92
CA ILE A 212 -34.86 16.81 18.75
C ILE A 212 -36.21 16.09 18.54
N PRO A 213 -36.82 16.10 17.34
CA PRO A 213 -38.10 15.42 17.15
C PRO A 213 -37.90 13.91 17.26
N GLU A 214 -38.69 13.30 18.14
CA GLU A 214 -38.75 11.86 18.39
C GLU A 214 -38.97 11.09 17.08
N ARG A 215 -38.16 10.05 16.85
CA ARG A 215 -38.62 8.89 16.08
C ARG A 215 -38.29 7.60 16.84
N ASN A 216 -39.37 6.88 17.11
CA ASN A 216 -39.50 5.46 17.39
C ASN A 216 -39.17 4.98 18.81
N VAL A 217 -40.16 5.19 19.67
CA VAL A 217 -40.83 4.17 20.50
C VAL A 217 -40.13 2.81 20.54
N PHE A 218 -39.41 2.56 21.64
CA PHE A 218 -39.26 1.22 22.19
C PHE A 218 -39.89 1.19 23.57
N ASN A 219 -40.97 0.43 23.66
CA ASN A 219 -41.80 0.27 24.84
C ASN A 219 -41.15 -0.75 25.78
N CYS A 220 -40.66 -0.33 26.94
CA CYS A 220 -40.36 -1.23 28.05
C CYS A 220 -41.22 -0.82 29.25
N SER A 221 -42.21 -1.66 29.52
CA SER A 221 -43.18 -1.55 30.59
C SER A 221 -42.52 -1.61 31.97
N GLY A 222 -43.10 -0.87 32.90
CA GLY A 222 -42.50 -0.53 34.19
C GLY A 222 -42.42 -1.66 35.20
N ARG A 223 -41.64 -1.39 36.25
CA ARG A 223 -42.02 -1.76 37.61
C ARG A 223 -41.42 -0.77 38.61
N THR A 224 -42.32 -0.10 39.32
CA THR A 224 -42.08 0.83 40.43
C THR A 224 -41.72 0.05 41.69
N LEU A 225 -40.65 0.47 42.37
CA LEU A 225 -40.41 0.16 43.79
C LEU A 225 -40.88 1.38 44.60
N LYS A 226 -41.95 1.21 45.38
CA LYS A 226 -42.29 2.12 46.49
C LYS A 226 -41.50 1.68 47.72
N MET A 227 -40.81 2.62 48.35
CA MET A 227 -40.44 2.53 49.75
C MET A 227 -41.57 3.17 50.56
N ASP A 228 -42.20 2.37 51.41
CA ASP A 228 -42.52 2.61 52.82
C ASP A 228 -43.00 1.29 53.43
#